data_AF-A0A8S3GU01-F1
#
_entry.id   AF-A0A8S3GU01-F1
#
_cell.length_a   1.000
_cell.length_b   1.000
_cell.length_c   1.000
_cell.angle_alpha   90.00
_cell.angle_beta   90.00
_cell.angle_gamma   90.00
#
_symmetry.space_group_name_H-M   'P 1'
#
loop_
_entity.id
_entity.type
_entity.pdbx_description
1 polymer ?
#
loop_
_entity_poly.entity_id
_entity_poly.type
_entity_poly.pdbx_seq_one_letter_code
_entity_poly.pdbx_strand_id
1 'polypeptide(L)'
;YDVIVQAQSGTGKTITFIIAVLQKLNVDSKDCQALILVPTRELAQGIHKVVLTLGEHMNVTCHACIGGVNLREDMKRLEAGVQVVVGTPGRTYDILKRSALRSENIKMFVLDEADELLSHGFNEQIYGVFTALPENGQVIVVSATMPYDLLEIA
;
A
#
# COMPACT_ATOMS: atom_id res chain seq x y z
N TYR A 1 -16.04 -2.54 -5.91
CA TYR A 1 -15.98 -1.38 -6.79
C TYR A 1 -14.68 -0.67 -6.52
N ASP A 2 -13.92 -0.45 -7.57
CA ASP A 2 -12.71 0.38 -7.50
C ASP A 2 -13.11 1.84 -7.34
N VAL A 3 -12.28 2.59 -6.64
CA VAL A 3 -12.61 3.95 -6.20
C VAL A 3 -11.46 4.87 -6.51
N ILE A 4 -11.76 5.94 -7.25
CA ILE A 4 -10.86 7.07 -7.43
C ILE A 4 -11.35 8.20 -6.53
N VAL A 5 -10.48 8.65 -5.62
CA VAL A 5 -10.73 9.74 -4.69
C VAL A 5 -9.85 10.92 -5.06
N GLN A 6 -10.47 11.94 -5.64
CA GLN A 6 -9.81 13.22 -5.85
C GLN A 6 -10.09 14.16 -4.67
N ALA A 7 -9.05 14.58 -3.94
CA ALA A 7 -9.16 15.72 -3.02
C ALA A 7 -7.81 16.34 -2.69
N GLN A 8 -7.81 17.56 -2.15
CA GLN A 8 -6.60 18.31 -1.78
C GLN A 8 -5.85 17.75 -0.55
N SER A 9 -4.55 17.99 -0.42
CA SER A 9 -3.76 17.56 0.74
C SER A 9 -4.33 18.09 2.06
N GLY A 10 -4.24 17.31 3.15
CA GLY A 10 -4.69 17.73 4.48
C GLY A 10 -6.18 17.52 4.80
N THR A 11 -6.94 16.83 3.96
CA THR A 11 -8.41 16.64 4.15
C THR A 11 -8.82 15.34 4.85
N GLY A 12 -7.92 14.68 5.61
CA GLY A 12 -8.26 13.47 6.38
C GLY A 12 -8.41 12.17 5.56
N LYS A 13 -8.09 12.17 4.27
CA LYS A 13 -8.21 10.99 3.38
C LYS A 13 -7.44 9.77 3.86
N THR A 14 -6.25 10.00 4.41
CA THR A 14 -5.40 8.95 4.97
C THR A 14 -6.14 8.15 6.04
N ILE A 15 -6.85 8.83 6.93
CA ILE A 15 -7.66 8.17 7.96
C ILE A 15 -8.80 7.39 7.31
N THR A 16 -9.47 7.95 6.31
CA THR A 16 -10.59 7.29 5.62
C THR A 16 -10.19 5.96 4.99
N PHE A 17 -9.12 5.91 4.18
CA PHE A 17 -8.72 4.64 3.56
C PHE A 17 -8.11 3.68 4.57
N ILE A 18 -7.42 4.15 5.62
CA ILE A 18 -6.90 3.27 6.67
C ILE A 18 -8.06 2.61 7.43
N ILE A 19 -9.12 3.34 7.76
CA ILE A 19 -10.32 2.75 8.37
C ILE A 19 -10.92 1.69 7.44
N ALA A 20 -11.02 1.98 6.14
CA ALA A 20 -11.52 1.02 5.16
C ALA A 20 -10.65 -0.24 5.08
N VAL A 21 -9.32 -0.09 5.11
CA VAL A 21 -8.36 -1.20 5.19
C VAL A 21 -8.64 -2.03 6.44
N LEU A 22 -8.62 -1.41 7.62
CA LEU A 22 -8.78 -2.09 8.90
C LEU A 22 -10.11 -2.86 8.98
N GLN A 23 -11.21 -2.27 8.50
CA GLN A 23 -12.52 -2.93 8.47
C GLN A 23 -12.58 -4.17 7.57
N LYS A 24 -11.73 -4.28 6.55
CA LYS A 24 -11.67 -5.42 5.63
C LYS A 24 -10.71 -6.53 6.08
N LEU A 25 -9.85 -6.27 7.06
CA LEU A 25 -8.90 -7.25 7.55
C LEU A 25 -9.62 -8.40 8.26
N ASN A 26 -9.19 -9.62 7.98
CA ASN A 26 -9.37 -10.73 8.90
C ASN A 26 -8.19 -10.75 9.88
N VAL A 27 -8.43 -10.33 11.12
CA VAL A 27 -7.39 -10.20 12.15
C VAL A 27 -6.80 -11.55 12.58
N ASP A 28 -7.50 -12.65 12.36
CA ASP A 28 -7.04 -14.00 12.71
C ASP A 28 -6.07 -14.59 11.67
N SER A 29 -6.01 -14.02 10.46
CA SER A 29 -5.03 -14.41 9.43
C SER A 29 -3.74 -13.61 9.53
N LYS A 30 -2.61 -14.27 9.36
CA LYS A 30 -1.28 -13.63 9.27
C LYS A 30 -0.90 -13.18 7.85
N ASP A 31 -1.74 -13.46 6.86
CA ASP A 31 -1.46 -13.10 5.48
C ASP A 31 -1.57 -11.59 5.26
N CYS A 32 -0.80 -11.10 4.29
CA CYS A 32 -0.96 -9.73 3.82
C CYS A 32 -2.30 -9.58 3.11
N GLN A 33 -3.09 -8.63 3.57
CA GLN A 33 -4.46 -8.40 3.13
C GLN A 33 -4.66 -6.98 2.58
N ALA A 34 -3.73 -6.06 2.85
CA ALA A 34 -3.75 -4.72 2.29
C ALA A 34 -2.35 -4.23 1.94
N LEU A 35 -2.24 -3.58 0.79
CA LEU A 35 -1.02 -2.94 0.31
C LEU A 35 -1.28 -1.46 0.02
N ILE A 36 -0.48 -0.58 0.60
CA ILE A 36 -0.55 0.88 0.42
C ILE A 36 0.77 1.33 -0.21
N LEU A 37 0.72 1.87 -1.42
CA LEU A 37 1.85 2.48 -2.12
C LEU A 37 1.80 4.01 -2.01
N VAL A 38 2.94 4.61 -1.67
CA VAL A 38 3.11 6.06 -1.47
C VAL A 38 4.44 6.56 -2.06
N PRO A 39 4.58 7.84 -2.43
CA PRO A 39 5.74 8.31 -3.19
C PRO A 39 7.02 8.41 -2.36
N THR A 40 6.91 8.74 -1.07
CA THR A 40 8.08 9.03 -0.22
C THR A 40 8.19 8.11 0.99
N ARG A 41 9.41 8.06 1.55
CA ARG A 41 9.74 7.25 2.73
C ARG A 41 9.05 7.79 3.97
N GLU A 42 8.99 9.11 4.06
CA GLU A 42 8.45 9.87 5.17
C GLU A 42 6.94 9.66 5.27
N LEU A 43 6.24 9.68 4.12
CA LEU A 43 4.82 9.36 4.05
C LEU A 43 4.54 7.90 4.44
N ALA A 44 5.35 6.96 3.94
CA ALA A 44 5.20 5.55 4.29
C ALA A 44 5.32 5.33 5.81
N GLN A 45 6.29 5.99 6.46
CA GLN A 45 6.44 5.96 7.92
C GLN A 45 5.27 6.64 8.65
N GLY A 46 4.75 7.74 8.10
CA GLY A 46 3.57 8.42 8.65
C GLY A 46 2.34 7.52 8.65
N ILE A 47 2.01 6.95 7.50
CA ILE A 47 0.86 6.05 7.32
C ILE A 47 1.02 4.80 8.17
N HIS A 48 2.22 4.19 8.21
CA HIS A 48 2.51 3.04 9.07
C HIS A 48 2.15 3.31 10.54
N LYS A 49 2.54 4.47 11.08
CA LYS A 49 2.18 4.88 12.45
C LYS A 49 0.67 5.01 12.60
N VAL A 50 -0.03 5.63 11.64
CA VAL A 50 -1.49 5.79 11.70
C VAL A 50 -2.21 4.44 11.66
N VAL A 51 -1.76 3.50 10.85
CA VAL A 51 -2.32 2.12 10.81
C VAL A 51 -2.18 1.45 12.18
N LEU A 52 -0.99 1.53 12.80
CA LEU A 52 -0.78 0.95 14.13
C LEU A 52 -1.61 1.65 15.21
N THR A 53 -1.73 2.98 15.16
CA THR A 53 -2.54 3.73 16.13
C THR A 53 -4.03 3.40 16.01
N LEU A 54 -4.58 3.38 14.80
CA LEU A 54 -6.00 3.08 14.59
C LEU A 54 -6.32 1.59 14.79
N GLY A 55 -5.35 0.70 14.53
CA GLY A 55 -5.47 -0.74 14.67
C GLY A 55 -5.02 -1.30 16.04
N GLU A 56 -4.65 -0.45 17.00
CA GLU A 56 -4.05 -0.85 18.29
C GLU A 56 -4.89 -1.93 19.01
N HIS A 57 -6.20 -1.71 19.09
CA HIS A 57 -7.12 -2.62 19.79
C HIS A 57 -7.53 -3.85 18.96
N MET A 58 -7.07 -3.94 17.70
CA MET A 58 -7.35 -5.06 16.80
C MET A 58 -6.17 -6.04 16.70
N ASN A 59 -5.03 -5.74 17.35
CA ASN A 59 -3.77 -6.48 17.20
C ASN A 59 -3.29 -6.60 15.74
N VAL A 60 -3.54 -5.56 14.93
CA VAL A 60 -3.14 -5.56 13.51
C VAL A 60 -1.63 -5.44 13.36
N THR A 61 -1.06 -6.25 12.47
CA THR A 61 0.36 -6.14 12.10
C THR A 61 0.54 -5.29 10.84
N CYS A 62 1.44 -4.31 10.93
CA CYS A 62 1.78 -3.45 9.80
C CYS A 62 3.30 -3.28 9.68
N HIS A 63 3.81 -3.34 8.43
CA HIS A 63 5.23 -3.12 8.13
C HIS A 63 5.41 -2.10 7.01
N ALA A 64 6.47 -1.29 7.13
CA ALA A 64 6.82 -0.27 6.16
C ALA A 64 7.99 -0.74 5.27
N CYS A 65 7.71 -1.05 4.00
CA CYS A 65 8.67 -1.48 2.99
C CYS A 65 9.29 -0.27 2.28
N ILE A 66 10.43 0.21 2.77
CA ILE A 66 11.03 1.47 2.34
C ILE A 66 12.50 1.25 1.92
N GLY A 67 12.92 1.91 0.84
CA GLY A 67 14.32 1.91 0.39
C GLY A 67 15.31 2.44 1.45
N GLY A 68 16.59 2.07 1.33
CA GLY A 68 17.66 2.48 2.25
C GLY A 68 17.74 1.69 3.56
N VAL A 69 16.81 0.76 3.80
CA VAL A 69 16.85 -0.23 4.89
C VAL A 69 17.26 -1.60 4.34
N ASN A 70 17.78 -2.47 5.22
CA ASN A 70 18.22 -3.81 4.85
C ASN A 70 17.06 -4.65 4.29
N LEU A 71 17.13 -5.00 3.00
CA LEU A 71 16.10 -5.79 2.30
C LEU A 71 15.85 -7.14 2.98
N ARG A 72 16.89 -7.78 3.53
CA ARG A 72 16.73 -9.09 4.21
C ARG A 72 15.88 -8.97 5.47
N GLU A 73 15.91 -7.82 6.15
CA GLU A 73 15.08 -7.58 7.32
C GLU A 73 13.62 -7.41 6.94
N ASP A 74 13.34 -6.71 5.83
CA ASP A 74 11.99 -6.62 5.27
C ASP A 74 11.44 -8.01 4.93
N MET A 75 12.21 -8.81 4.18
CA MET A 75 11.81 -10.17 3.80
C MET A 75 11.51 -11.03 5.03
N LYS A 76 12.39 -11.02 6.04
CA LYS A 76 12.20 -11.79 7.28
C LYS A 76 10.95 -11.35 8.04
N ARG A 77 10.63 -10.05 8.06
CA ARG A 77 9.41 -9.54 8.72
C ARG A 77 8.16 -9.98 7.96
N LEU A 78 8.17 -9.90 6.64
CA LEU A 78 7.05 -10.32 5.80
C LEU A 78 6.80 -11.83 5.91
N GLU A 79 7.86 -12.64 5.95
CA GLU A 79 7.78 -14.09 6.18
C GLU A 79 7.16 -14.44 7.55
N ALA A 80 7.40 -13.62 8.58
CA ALA A 80 6.81 -13.81 9.90
C ALA A 80 5.29 -13.53 9.95
N GLY A 81 4.75 -12.86 8.93
CA GLY A 81 3.34 -12.51 8.79
C GLY A 81 3.07 -11.04 9.10
N VAL A 82 2.59 -10.31 8.09
CA VAL A 82 2.22 -8.90 8.16
C VAL A 82 0.89 -8.73 7.42
N GLN A 83 -0.10 -8.13 8.06
CA GLN A 83 -1.45 -7.97 7.49
C GLN A 83 -1.57 -6.74 6.59
N VAL A 84 -0.85 -5.67 6.92
CA VAL A 84 -0.83 -4.42 6.15
C VAL A 84 0.60 -4.05 5.77
N VAL A 85 0.87 -3.89 4.48
CA VAL A 85 2.15 -3.35 3.99
C VAL A 85 1.92 -1.92 3.53
N VAL A 86 2.77 -1.00 4.00
CA VAL A 86 2.90 0.35 3.45
C VAL A 86 4.27 0.42 2.80
N GLY A 87 4.41 0.92 1.58
CA GLY A 87 5.73 0.93 0.94
C GLY A 87 5.91 1.91 -0.19
N THR A 88 7.17 2.16 -0.53
CA THR A 88 7.51 2.91 -1.74
C THR A 88 7.59 1.98 -2.95
N PRO A 89 7.23 2.42 -4.18
CA PRO A 89 7.09 1.54 -5.33
C PRO A 89 8.31 0.67 -5.61
N GLY A 90 9.51 1.27 -5.60
CA GLY A 90 10.75 0.54 -5.88
C GLY A 90 11.04 -0.61 -4.91
N ARG A 91 10.87 -0.39 -3.60
CA ARG A 91 11.13 -1.43 -2.59
C ARG A 91 10.04 -2.50 -2.61
N THR A 92 8.77 -2.11 -2.69
CA THR A 92 7.65 -3.05 -2.74
C THR A 92 7.72 -3.94 -3.98
N TYR A 93 8.04 -3.37 -5.14
CA TYR A 93 8.21 -4.11 -6.39
C TYR A 93 9.36 -5.13 -6.32
N ASP A 94 10.52 -4.75 -5.76
CA ASP A 94 11.65 -5.67 -5.57
C ASP A 94 11.29 -6.84 -4.63
N ILE A 95 10.56 -6.56 -3.54
CA ILE A 95 10.08 -7.58 -2.60
C ILE A 95 9.10 -8.56 -3.28
N LEU A 96 8.15 -8.05 -4.08
CA LEU A 96 7.20 -8.89 -4.82
C LEU A 96 7.90 -9.73 -5.89
N LYS A 97 8.83 -9.15 -6.65
CA LYS A 97 9.65 -9.88 -7.64
C LYS A 97 10.44 -11.04 -7.05
N ARG A 98 10.81 -10.94 -5.77
CA ARG A 98 11.52 -11.99 -5.02
C ARG A 98 10.58 -12.97 -4.32
N SER A 99 9.27 -12.82 -4.49
CA SER A 99 8.23 -13.63 -3.85
C SER A 99 8.31 -13.62 -2.31
N ALA A 100 8.86 -12.56 -1.73
CA ALA A 100 8.94 -12.40 -0.27
C ALA A 100 7.65 -11.83 0.34
N LEU A 101 6.86 -11.13 -0.48
CA LEU A 101 5.49 -10.74 -0.16
C LEU A 101 4.52 -11.64 -0.92
N ARG A 102 3.71 -12.39 -0.19
CA ARG A 102 2.59 -13.18 -0.71
C ARG A 102 1.40 -12.26 -0.95
N SER A 103 1.05 -12.03 -2.22
CA SER A 103 0.02 -11.10 -2.64
C SER A 103 -1.36 -11.72 -2.83
N GLU A 104 -1.47 -13.06 -2.78
CA GLU A 104 -2.67 -13.82 -3.17
C GLU A 104 -3.90 -13.49 -2.30
N ASN A 105 -3.67 -13.02 -1.07
CA ASN A 105 -4.72 -12.66 -0.11
C ASN A 105 -4.93 -11.15 0.03
N ILE A 106 -4.28 -10.33 -0.79
CA ILE A 106 -4.46 -8.88 -0.77
C ILE A 106 -5.88 -8.55 -1.28
N LYS A 107 -6.70 -8.01 -0.38
CA LYS A 107 -8.08 -7.61 -0.64
C LYS A 107 -8.21 -6.14 -1.01
N MET A 108 -7.21 -5.34 -0.67
CA MET A 108 -7.21 -3.90 -0.90
C MET A 108 -5.83 -3.40 -1.31
N PHE A 109 -5.81 -2.62 -2.37
CA PHE A 109 -4.63 -1.92 -2.87
C PHE A 109 -4.91 -0.43 -2.91
N VAL A 110 -4.05 0.35 -2.26
CA VAL A 110 -4.19 1.81 -2.18
C VAL A 110 -2.99 2.46 -2.85
N LEU A 111 -3.24 3.38 -3.77
CA LEU A 111 -2.26 4.30 -4.34
C LEU A 111 -2.51 5.69 -3.75
N ASP A 112 -1.70 6.12 -2.78
CA ASP A 112 -1.80 7.45 -2.19
C ASP A 112 -0.84 8.43 -2.88
N GLU A 113 -1.30 9.67 -3.06
CA GLU A 113 -0.61 10.70 -3.85
C GLU A 113 -0.22 10.19 -5.24
N ALA A 114 -1.21 9.64 -5.96
CA ALA A 114 -1.00 8.94 -7.22
C ALA A 114 -0.40 9.83 -8.33
N ASP A 115 -0.76 11.11 -8.38
CA ASP A 115 -0.12 12.08 -9.27
C ASP A 115 1.38 12.26 -8.97
N GLU A 116 1.75 12.33 -7.70
CA GLU A 116 3.15 12.41 -7.29
C GLU A 116 3.91 11.11 -7.63
N LEU A 117 3.31 9.96 -7.36
CA LEU A 117 3.86 8.65 -7.72
C LEU A 117 4.20 8.55 -9.21
N LEU A 118 3.32 9.04 -10.09
CA LEU A 118 3.54 9.05 -11.54
C LEU A 118 4.62 10.06 -11.94
N SER A 119 4.62 11.25 -11.33
CA SER A 119 5.62 12.30 -11.61
C SER A 119 7.06 11.89 -11.30
N HIS A 120 7.25 11.01 -10.30
CA HIS A 120 8.56 10.45 -9.95
C HIS A 120 9.02 9.33 -10.90
N GLY A 121 8.21 8.97 -11.90
CA GLY A 121 8.55 7.95 -12.88
C GLY A 121 8.40 6.51 -12.38
N PHE A 122 7.56 6.27 -11.36
CA PHE A 122 7.35 4.93 -10.80
C PHE A 122 6.39 4.04 -11.60
N ASN A 123 6.07 4.40 -12.85
CA ASN A 123 5.07 3.73 -13.69
C ASN A 123 5.30 2.21 -13.79
N GLU A 124 6.54 1.79 -14.09
CA GLU A 124 6.88 0.36 -14.22
C GLU A 124 6.67 -0.40 -12.90
N GLN A 125 7.08 0.20 -11.78
CA GLN A 125 6.99 -0.41 -10.47
C GLN A 125 5.55 -0.50 -9.99
N ILE A 126 4.73 0.54 -10.24
CA ILE A 126 3.31 0.54 -9.90
C ILE A 126 2.58 -0.53 -10.72
N TYR A 127 2.81 -0.57 -12.03
CA TYR A 127 2.23 -1.59 -12.91
C TYR A 127 2.67 -3.01 -12.50
N GLY A 128 3.96 -3.18 -12.21
CA GLY A 128 4.51 -4.45 -11.76
C GLY A 128 3.93 -4.92 -10.41
N VAL A 129 3.67 -4.00 -9.49
CA VAL A 129 2.97 -4.30 -8.24
C VAL A 129 1.53 -4.68 -8.54
N PHE A 130 0.80 -3.89 -9.32
CA PHE A 130 -0.60 -4.09 -9.65
C PHE A 130 -0.86 -5.46 -10.31
N THR A 131 -0.04 -5.83 -11.30
CA THR A 131 -0.14 -7.12 -11.99
C THR A 131 0.17 -8.34 -11.11
N ALA A 132 0.82 -8.14 -9.95
CA ALA A 132 1.05 -9.20 -8.98
C ALA A 132 -0.12 -9.41 -8.01
N LEU A 133 -1.13 -8.54 -8.03
CA LEU A 133 -2.28 -8.59 -7.12
C LEU A 133 -3.41 -9.47 -7.69
N PRO A 134 -4.27 -10.04 -6.83
CA PRO A 134 -5.42 -10.83 -7.28
C PRO A 134 -6.48 -9.94 -7.95
N GLU A 135 -7.13 -10.45 -9.00
CA GLU A 135 -8.14 -9.73 -9.80
C GLU A 135 -9.35 -9.23 -9.00
N ASN A 136 -9.67 -9.89 -7.87
CA ASN A 136 -10.83 -9.55 -7.03
C ASN A 136 -10.49 -8.54 -5.90
N GLY A 137 -9.26 -8.00 -5.88
CA GLY A 137 -8.86 -6.96 -4.95
C GLY A 137 -9.56 -5.63 -5.23
N GLN A 138 -9.87 -4.87 -4.19
CA GLN A 138 -10.37 -3.51 -4.35
C GLN A 138 -9.21 -2.53 -4.53
N VAL A 139 -9.27 -1.71 -5.57
CA VAL A 139 -8.27 -0.66 -5.83
C VAL A 139 -8.82 0.69 -5.37
N ILE A 140 -8.02 1.42 -4.59
CA ILE A 140 -8.32 2.78 -4.14
C ILE A 140 -7.19 3.68 -4.63
N VAL A 141 -7.52 4.61 -5.51
CA VAL A 141 -6.59 5.62 -5.99
C VAL A 141 -6.90 6.94 -5.32
N VAL A 142 -5.92 7.52 -4.64
CA VAL A 142 -6.03 8.80 -3.96
C VAL A 142 -5.08 9.79 -4.61
N SER A 143 -5.61 10.92 -5.08
CA SER A 143 -4.81 11.90 -5.81
C SER A 143 -5.33 13.32 -5.62
N ALA A 144 -4.45 14.32 -5.66
CA ALA A 144 -4.88 15.73 -5.69
C ALA A 144 -5.31 16.14 -7.09
N THR A 145 -4.61 15.61 -8.11
CA THR A 145 -4.88 15.85 -9.52
C THR A 145 -5.14 14.56 -10.28
N MET A 146 -5.74 14.64 -11.46
CA MET A 146 -6.05 13.48 -12.31
C MET A 146 -5.31 13.60 -13.65
N PRO A 147 -4.02 13.23 -13.71
CA PRO A 147 -3.31 13.15 -14.99
C PRO A 147 -3.86 12.00 -15.84
N TYR A 148 -3.73 12.09 -17.16
CA TYR A 148 -4.23 11.06 -18.09
C TYR A 148 -3.66 9.67 -17.79
N ASP A 149 -2.38 9.59 -17.46
CA ASP A 149 -1.69 8.33 -17.13
C ASP A 149 -2.34 7.59 -15.94
N LEU A 150 -3.01 8.31 -15.02
CA LEU A 150 -3.70 7.70 -13.89
C LEU A 150 -4.99 6.99 -14.31
N LEU A 151 -5.64 7.45 -15.38
CA LEU A 151 -6.83 6.81 -15.94
C LEU A 151 -6.50 5.49 -16.65
N GLU A 152 -5.25 5.27 -17.05
CA GLU A 152 -4.82 4.01 -17.69
C GLU A 152 -4.50 2.91 -16.67
N ILE A 153 -4.28 3.28 -15.40
CA ILE A 153 -3.95 2.34 -14.31
C ILE A 153 -5.22 1.84 -13.60
N ALA A 154 -6.30 2.62 -13.62
CA ALA A 154 -7.57 2.33 -12.95
C ALA A 154 -8.59 1.66 -13.87
#